data_AF-A0AAW1V8L4-F1
#
_entry.id   AF-A0AAW1V8L4-F1
#
_cell.length_a   1.000
_cell.length_b   1.000
_cell.length_c   1.000
_cell.angle_alpha   90.00
_cell.angle_beta   90.00
_cell.angle_gamma   90.00
#
_symmetry.space_group_name_H-M   'P 1'
#
loop_
_entity.id
_entity.type
_entity.pdbx_description
1 polymer ?
#
loop_
_entity_poly.entity_id
_entity_poly.type
_entity_poly.pdbx_seq_one_letter_code
_entity_poly.pdbx_strand_id
1 'polypeptide(L)'
;MKQNISRHEFSQFPNFSQVECIDEDIHTYSQHLSALHDDFKTRFEDMLTMNIPLWIINPFDEMEVANVVLQEELLELSTNEELKVKFRKGYQTFWLQAEIPKTYPGLWEIARKFLISFPSSYLVERSFSAVTNLLTKKGANLTSQSGGFCGYCSQK
;
A
#
# COMPACT_ATOMS: atom_id res chain seq x y z
N MET A 1 16.33 6.92 5.30
CA MET A 1 15.93 6.21 6.54
C MET A 1 17.12 5.50 7.19
N LYS A 2 17.71 4.47 6.55
CA LYS A 2 18.87 3.73 7.11
C LYS A 2 20.08 4.60 7.48
N GLN A 3 20.46 5.55 6.62
CA GLN A 3 21.59 6.45 6.85
C GLN A 3 21.36 7.43 8.02
N ASN A 4 20.11 7.81 8.28
CA ASN A 4 19.77 8.76 9.33
C ASN A 4 19.82 8.06 10.70
N ILE A 5 19.31 6.84 10.79
CA ILE A 5 19.36 6.00 12.00
C ILE A 5 20.81 5.71 12.41
N SER A 6 21.69 5.39 11.45
CA SER A 6 23.12 5.18 11.74
C SER A 6 23.85 6.44 12.23
N ARG A 7 23.30 7.62 11.95
CA ARG A 7 23.83 8.91 12.41
C ARG A 7 23.15 9.42 13.68
N HIS A 8 22.34 8.58 14.33
CA HIS A 8 21.51 8.95 15.49
C HIS A 8 20.51 10.10 15.20
N GLU A 9 20.12 10.26 13.93
CA GLU A 9 19.13 11.24 13.49
C GLU A 9 17.72 10.61 13.51
N PHE A 10 17.03 10.74 14.64
CA PHE A 10 15.71 10.14 14.88
C PHE A 10 14.53 11.09 14.63
N SER A 11 14.69 12.13 13.81
CA SER A 11 13.61 13.11 13.54
C SER A 11 12.33 12.48 12.97
N GLN A 12 12.45 11.32 12.30
CA GLN A 12 11.34 10.53 11.77
C GLN A 12 10.68 9.62 12.84
N PHE A 13 11.27 9.52 14.02
CA PHE A 13 10.86 8.65 15.11
C PHE A 13 10.89 9.39 16.46
N PRO A 14 9.86 10.20 16.77
CA PRO A 14 9.83 11.06 17.97
C PRO A 14 9.94 10.30 19.30
N ASN A 15 9.61 9.01 19.30
CA ASN A 15 9.74 8.15 20.47
C ASN A 15 11.18 7.64 20.67
N PHE A 16 11.97 7.53 19.60
CA PHE A 16 13.37 7.09 19.68
C PHE A 16 14.30 8.20 20.13
N SER A 17 13.98 9.48 19.88
CA SER A 17 14.75 10.60 20.42
C SER A 17 14.67 10.74 21.95
N GLN A 18 13.79 9.98 22.61
CA GLN A 18 13.58 10.01 24.06
C GLN A 18 14.23 8.82 24.78
N VAL A 19 14.82 7.87 24.05
CA VAL A 19 15.38 6.63 24.59
C VAL A 19 16.88 6.62 24.32
N GLU A 20 17.70 6.38 25.34
CA GLU A 20 19.10 6.05 25.15
C GLU A 20 19.19 4.67 24.48
N CYS A 21 19.64 4.67 23.23
CA CYS A 21 19.73 3.47 22.41
C CYS A 21 21.22 3.21 22.16
N ILE A 22 21.70 2.02 22.50
CA ILE A 22 23.09 1.63 22.22
C ILE A 22 23.24 1.22 20.75
N ASP A 23 24.46 1.28 20.22
CA ASP A 23 24.74 0.98 18.80
C ASP A 23 24.22 -0.40 18.35
N GLU A 24 24.22 -1.39 19.26
CA GLU A 24 23.70 -2.74 18.98
C GLU A 24 22.18 -2.75 18.77
N ASP A 25 21.44 -1.98 19.57
CA ASP A 25 19.98 -1.82 19.42
C ASP A 25 19.65 -1.08 18.12
N ILE A 26 20.41 -0.02 17.82
CA ILE A 26 20.28 0.76 16.57
C ILE A 26 20.54 -0.13 15.36
N HIS A 27 21.56 -0.99 15.43
CA HIS A 27 21.87 -1.94 14.37
C HIS A 27 20.74 -2.94 14.17
N THR A 28 20.27 -3.56 15.26
CA THR A 28 19.17 -4.53 15.24
C THR A 28 17.89 -3.91 14.67
N TYR A 29 17.55 -2.70 15.08
CA TYR A 29 16.39 -1.96 14.56
C TYR A 29 16.53 -1.62 13.08
N SER A 30 17.72 -1.19 12.64
CA SER A 30 18.01 -0.90 11.23
C SER A 30 17.87 -2.14 10.34
N GLN A 31 18.30 -3.30 10.83
CA GLN A 31 18.10 -4.59 10.16
C GLN A 31 16.62 -4.93 10.05
N HIS A 32 15.85 -4.78 11.14
CA HIS A 32 14.41 -5.03 11.12
C HIS A 32 13.66 -4.12 10.14
N LEU A 33 14.00 -2.83 10.11
CA LEU A 33 13.41 -1.90 9.14
C LEU A 33 13.78 -2.26 7.70
N SER A 34 14.99 -2.77 7.46
CA SER A 34 15.40 -3.23 6.14
C SER A 34 14.58 -4.46 5.71
N ALA A 35 14.46 -5.46 6.58
CA ALA A 35 13.67 -6.65 6.34
C ALA A 35 12.17 -6.32 6.12
N LEU A 36 11.63 -5.40 6.91
CA LEU A 36 10.25 -4.92 6.75
C LEU A 36 10.10 -4.20 5.41
N HIS A 37 11.02 -3.32 5.04
CA HIS A 37 10.97 -2.64 3.76
C HIS A 37 11.03 -3.62 2.57
N ASP A 38 11.86 -4.66 2.65
CA ASP A 38 11.96 -5.68 1.61
C ASP A 38 10.70 -6.56 1.54
N ASP A 39 10.08 -6.88 2.68
CA ASP A 39 8.78 -7.56 2.77
C ASP A 39 7.67 -6.70 2.13
N PHE A 40 7.64 -5.39 2.42
CA PHE A 40 6.71 -4.45 1.77
C PHE A 40 6.94 -4.38 0.26
N LYS A 41 8.19 -4.28 -0.19
CA LYS A 41 8.51 -4.28 -1.62
C LYS A 41 8.02 -5.54 -2.31
N THR A 42 8.20 -6.69 -1.66
CA THR A 42 7.80 -7.99 -2.22
C THR A 42 6.28 -8.14 -2.25
N ARG A 43 5.58 -7.76 -1.17
CA ARG A 43 4.12 -7.87 -1.09
C ARG A 43 3.39 -6.91 -2.04
N PHE A 44 3.94 -5.72 -2.24
CA PHE A 44 3.34 -4.68 -3.08
C PHE A 44 4.10 -4.48 -4.41
N GLU A 45 4.84 -5.49 -4.87
CA GLU A 45 5.61 -5.40 -6.11
C GLU A 45 4.69 -5.09 -7.31
N ASP A 46 3.50 -5.67 -7.33
CA ASP A 46 2.46 -5.45 -8.32
C ASP A 46 2.03 -3.97 -8.38
N MET A 47 1.89 -3.31 -7.23
CA MET A 47 1.60 -1.88 -7.16
C MET A 47 2.77 -1.01 -7.58
N LEU A 48 3.99 -1.39 -7.18
CA LEU A 48 5.21 -0.64 -7.49
C LEU A 48 5.56 -0.70 -8.98
N THR A 49 5.19 -1.81 -9.64
CA THR A 49 5.41 -2.03 -11.08
C THR A 49 4.21 -1.64 -11.94
N MET A 50 3.10 -1.23 -11.31
CA MET A 50 1.88 -0.84 -12.01
C MET A 50 2.13 0.39 -12.88
N ASN A 51 1.92 0.23 -14.19
CA ASN A 51 1.97 1.35 -15.12
C ASN A 51 0.65 2.14 -15.06
N ILE A 52 0.69 3.31 -14.43
CA ILE A 52 -0.47 4.21 -14.34
C ILE A 52 -0.48 5.10 -15.58
N PRO A 53 -1.52 5.04 -16.43
CA PRO A 53 -1.66 5.96 -17.54
C PRO A 53 -1.62 7.42 -17.07
N LEU A 54 -0.77 8.24 -17.69
CA LEU A 54 -0.57 9.64 -17.24
C LEU A 54 -1.86 10.47 -17.31
N TRP A 55 -2.79 10.12 -18.20
CA TRP A 55 -4.09 10.79 -18.31
C TRP A 55 -4.96 10.60 -17.05
N ILE A 56 -4.70 9.58 -16.23
CA ILE A 56 -5.37 9.45 -14.92
C ILE A 56 -4.90 10.55 -13.96
N ILE A 57 -3.63 10.94 -14.06
CA ILE A 57 -3.06 11.99 -13.22
C ILE A 57 -3.45 13.36 -13.77
N ASN A 58 -3.35 13.55 -15.08
CA ASN A 58 -3.78 14.76 -15.76
C ASN A 58 -4.45 14.44 -17.12
N PRO A 59 -5.79 14.41 -17.18
CA PRO A 59 -6.51 14.09 -18.41
C PRO A 59 -6.58 15.27 -19.40
N PHE A 60 -6.03 16.44 -19.04
CA PHE A 60 -6.03 17.64 -19.88
C PHE A 60 -4.70 17.85 -20.62
N ASP A 61 -3.70 17.01 -20.38
CA ASP A 61 -2.48 17.00 -21.19
C ASP A 61 -2.69 16.20 -22.48
N GLU A 62 -2.01 16.63 -23.54
CA GLU A 62 -2.11 15.99 -24.85
C GLU A 62 -1.50 14.58 -24.80
N MET A 63 -2.36 13.57 -24.94
CA MET A 63 -2.04 12.18 -24.63
C MET A 63 -2.71 11.25 -25.65
N GLU A 64 -1.90 10.46 -26.34
CA GLU A 64 -2.38 9.44 -27.29
C GLU A 64 -2.67 8.12 -26.56
N VAL A 65 -3.86 7.56 -26.80
CA VAL A 65 -4.28 6.28 -26.24
C VAL A 65 -4.60 5.34 -27.40
N ALA A 66 -4.01 4.13 -27.41
CA ALA A 66 -4.17 3.19 -28.52
C ALA A 66 -5.61 2.69 -28.77
N ASN A 67 -6.49 2.84 -27.77
CA ASN A 67 -7.89 2.48 -27.90
C ASN A 67 -8.70 3.69 -28.39
N VAL A 68 -9.27 3.57 -29.59
CA VAL A 68 -10.03 4.63 -30.27
C VAL A 68 -11.17 5.19 -29.42
N VAL A 69 -11.92 4.33 -28.72
CA VAL A 69 -13.04 4.77 -27.87
C VAL A 69 -12.54 5.62 -26.70
N LEU A 70 -11.42 5.22 -26.09
CA LEU A 70 -10.83 5.99 -25.00
C LEU A 70 -10.22 7.31 -25.48
N GLN A 71 -9.67 7.32 -26.70
CA GLN A 71 -9.10 8.52 -27.30
C GLN A 71 -10.19 9.56 -27.60
N GLU A 72 -11.36 9.13 -28.11
CA GLU A 72 -12.52 10.01 -28.30
C GLU A 72 -12.99 10.63 -26.98
N GLU A 73 -13.20 9.81 -25.94
CA GLU A 73 -13.59 10.31 -24.62
C GLU A 73 -12.55 11.27 -24.03
N LEU A 74 -11.26 10.99 -24.20
CA LEU A 74 -10.18 11.84 -23.68
C LEU A 74 -10.10 13.17 -24.43
N LEU A 75 -10.35 13.18 -25.74
CA LEU A 75 -10.40 14.40 -26.54
C LEU A 75 -11.59 15.29 -26.13
N GLU A 76 -12.77 14.69 -25.93
CA GLU A 76 -13.94 15.42 -25.43
C GLU A 76 -13.69 15.97 -24.01
N LEU A 77 -13.10 15.16 -23.13
CA LEU A 77 -12.79 15.59 -21.76
C LEU A 77 -11.78 16.74 -21.74
N SER A 78 -10.68 16.63 -22.49
CA SER A 78 -9.58 17.62 -22.50
C SER A 78 -10.00 18.99 -23.04
N THR A 79 -11.03 19.04 -23.88
CA THR A 79 -11.62 20.29 -24.40
C THR A 79 -12.68 20.90 -23.48
N ASN A 80 -13.06 20.22 -22.39
CA ASN A 80 -14.07 20.68 -21.46
C ASN A 80 -13.49 21.62 -20.39
N GLU A 81 -13.63 22.93 -20.60
CA GLU A 81 -13.12 23.96 -19.69
C GLU A 81 -13.82 23.97 -18.32
N GLU A 82 -15.09 23.54 -18.21
CA GLU A 82 -15.77 23.43 -16.91
C GLU A 82 -15.13 22.34 -16.05
N LEU A 83 -14.86 21.18 -16.66
CA LEU A 83 -14.18 20.06 -16.02
C LEU A 83 -12.75 20.41 -15.61
N LYS A 84 -12.06 21.23 -16.40
CA LYS A 84 -10.73 21.75 -16.08
C LYS A 84 -10.72 22.63 -14.82
N VAL A 85 -11.78 23.41 -14.60
CA VAL A 85 -11.96 24.15 -13.35
C VAL A 85 -12.18 23.19 -12.17
N LYS A 86 -13.02 22.17 -12.33
CA LYS A 86 -13.27 21.15 -11.29
C LYS A 86 -12.00 20.37 -10.93
N PHE A 87 -11.15 20.08 -11.92
CA PHE A 87 -9.87 19.39 -11.75
C PHE A 87 -8.89 20.10 -10.81
N ARG A 88 -9.00 21.43 -10.61
CA ARG A 88 -8.16 22.17 -9.64
C ARG A 88 -8.26 21.66 -8.20
N LYS A 89 -9.30 20.88 -7.88
CA LYS A 89 -9.47 20.21 -6.58
C LYS A 89 -8.68 18.89 -6.46
N GLY A 90 -7.93 18.51 -7.49
CA GLY A 90 -7.11 17.31 -7.57
C GLY A 90 -7.77 16.16 -8.36
N TYR A 91 -6.94 15.29 -8.94
CA TYR A 91 -7.40 14.19 -9.81
C TYR A 91 -8.35 13.20 -9.08
N GLN A 92 -8.12 12.93 -7.79
CA GLN A 92 -8.96 12.01 -7.02
C GLN A 92 -10.40 12.51 -6.91
N THR A 93 -10.58 13.78 -6.53
CA THR A 93 -11.91 14.38 -6.40
C THR A 93 -12.58 14.55 -7.76
N PHE A 94 -11.80 14.84 -8.79
CA PHE A 94 -12.25 14.89 -10.18
C PHE A 94 -12.84 13.57 -10.66
N TRP A 95 -12.09 12.46 -10.57
CA TRP A 95 -12.57 11.17 -11.07
C TRP A 95 -13.76 10.62 -10.28
N LEU A 96 -13.86 10.94 -8.98
CA LEU A 96 -14.92 10.46 -8.09
C LEU A 96 -16.24 11.26 -8.21
N GLN A 97 -16.32 12.28 -9.05
CA GLN A 97 -17.55 13.04 -9.23
C GLN A 97 -18.62 12.21 -9.96
N ALA A 98 -19.89 12.38 -9.60
CA ALA A 98 -21.00 11.54 -10.08
C ALA A 98 -21.27 11.64 -11.60
N GLU A 99 -20.77 12.69 -12.24
CA GLU A 99 -20.91 12.96 -13.68
C GLU A 99 -19.95 12.11 -14.52
N ILE A 100 -18.72 11.84 -14.04
CA ILE A 100 -17.67 11.15 -14.81
C ILE A 100 -18.07 9.75 -15.27
N PRO A 101 -18.62 8.87 -14.41
CA PRO A 101 -19.02 7.53 -14.84
C PRO A 101 -20.12 7.51 -15.90
N LYS A 102 -20.89 8.62 -16.04
CA LYS A 102 -21.99 8.74 -16.99
C LYS A 102 -21.52 9.31 -18.32
N THR A 103 -20.65 10.32 -18.28
CA THR A 103 -20.19 11.05 -19.46
C THR A 103 -18.98 10.38 -20.11
N TYR A 104 -18.08 9.78 -19.32
CA TYR A 104 -16.84 9.15 -19.81
C TYR A 104 -16.68 7.74 -19.22
N PRO A 105 -17.60 6.81 -19.56
CA PRO A 105 -17.62 5.48 -18.96
C PRO A 105 -16.36 4.66 -19.26
N GLY A 106 -15.76 4.79 -20.45
CA GLY A 106 -14.53 4.08 -20.80
C GLY A 106 -13.33 4.52 -19.96
N LEU A 107 -13.12 5.83 -19.83
CA LEU A 107 -12.08 6.41 -18.98
C LEU A 107 -12.32 6.06 -17.51
N TRP A 108 -13.56 6.16 -17.03
CA TRP A 108 -13.90 5.80 -15.66
C TRP A 108 -13.59 4.34 -15.32
N GLU A 109 -13.93 3.40 -16.20
CA GLU A 109 -13.70 1.96 -15.98
C GLU A 109 -12.22 1.60 -15.81
N ILE A 110 -11.33 2.40 -16.38
CA ILE A 110 -9.88 2.27 -16.17
C ILE A 110 -9.47 3.01 -14.91
N ALA A 111 -9.83 4.30 -14.78
CA ALA A 111 -9.45 5.13 -13.64
C ALA A 111 -9.85 4.52 -12.29
N ARG A 112 -11.06 3.95 -12.19
CA ARG A 112 -11.54 3.30 -10.96
C ARG A 112 -10.64 2.16 -10.48
N LYS A 113 -9.98 1.44 -11.40
CA LYS A 113 -9.09 0.32 -11.04
C LYS A 113 -7.88 0.82 -10.27
N PHE A 114 -7.38 2.02 -10.60
CA PHE A 114 -6.24 2.65 -9.93
C PHE A 114 -6.64 3.39 -8.66
N LEU A 115 -7.85 3.95 -8.62
CA LEU A 115 -8.36 4.68 -7.45
C LEU A 115 -8.82 3.76 -6.32
N ILE A 116 -9.34 2.57 -6.64
CA ILE A 116 -9.93 1.61 -5.67
C ILE A 116 -8.96 0.47 -5.29
N SER A 117 -7.91 0.23 -6.08
CA SER A 117 -6.90 -0.78 -5.74
C SER A 117 -6.11 -0.42 -4.48
N PHE A 118 -5.86 0.87 -4.24
CA PHE A 118 -5.04 1.32 -3.11
C PHE A 118 -5.67 1.02 -1.72
N PRO A 119 -6.98 1.20 -1.49
CA PRO A 119 -7.59 0.84 -0.21
C PRO A 119 -7.82 -0.66 -0.01
N SER A 120 -8.07 -1.43 -1.08
CA SER A 120 -8.60 -2.80 -0.93
C SER A 120 -7.55 -3.84 -0.55
N SER A 121 -6.40 -3.92 -1.20
CA SER A 121 -5.38 -4.91 -0.85
C SER A 121 -4.68 -4.60 0.47
N TYR A 122 -4.39 -3.33 0.77
CA TYR A 122 -3.81 -2.95 2.07
C TYR A 122 -4.74 -3.29 3.24
N LEU A 123 -6.04 -3.00 3.13
CA LEU A 123 -7.00 -3.31 4.20
C LEU A 123 -7.24 -4.82 4.34
N VAL A 124 -7.25 -5.56 3.22
CA VAL A 124 -7.38 -7.02 3.22
C VAL A 124 -6.13 -7.66 3.82
N GLU A 125 -4.92 -7.29 3.39
CA GLU A 125 -3.69 -7.83 3.98
C GLU A 125 -3.53 -7.46 5.45
N ARG A 126 -3.86 -6.22 5.86
CA ARG A 126 -3.81 -5.86 7.29
C ARG A 126 -4.80 -6.65 8.12
N SER A 127 -6.00 -6.90 7.61
CA SER A 127 -6.99 -7.71 8.31
C SER A 127 -6.56 -9.19 8.38
N PHE A 128 -6.05 -9.76 7.29
CA PHE A 128 -5.51 -11.13 7.28
C PHE A 128 -4.23 -11.28 8.14
N SER A 129 -3.33 -10.28 8.14
CA SER A 129 -2.15 -10.24 9.00
C SER A 129 -2.53 -10.15 10.49
N ALA A 130 -3.53 -9.33 10.83
CA ALA A 130 -4.04 -9.27 12.19
C ALA A 130 -4.66 -10.61 12.64
N VAL A 131 -5.41 -11.27 11.76
CA VAL A 131 -6.02 -12.59 12.03
C VAL A 131 -4.96 -13.68 12.17
N THR A 132 -3.97 -13.74 11.28
CA THR A 132 -2.88 -14.71 11.36
C THR A 132 -2.04 -14.52 12.62
N ASN A 133 -1.70 -13.27 12.99
CA ASN A 133 -1.01 -12.94 14.24
C ASN A 133 -1.83 -13.33 15.49
N LEU A 134 -3.15 -13.19 15.45
CA LEU A 134 -4.03 -13.63 16.54
C LEU A 134 -4.03 -15.16 16.68
N LEU A 135 -4.09 -15.87 15.55
CA LEU A 135 -4.09 -17.34 15.51
C LEU A 135 -2.74 -17.91 15.96
N THR A 136 -1.62 -17.34 15.53
CA THR A 136 -0.27 -17.78 15.94
C THR A 136 0.01 -17.48 17.41
N LYS A 137 -0.41 -16.34 17.95
CA LYS A 137 -0.32 -16.05 19.39
C LYS A 137 -1.19 -17.01 20.22
N LYS A 138 -2.37 -17.37 19.74
CA LYS A 138 -3.26 -18.33 20.40
C LYS A 138 -2.71 -19.75 20.33
N GLY A 139 -2.04 -20.12 19.23
CA GLY A 139 -1.36 -21.41 19.06
C GLY A 139 -0.10 -21.56 19.92
N ALA A 140 0.74 -20.52 20.01
CA ALA A 140 1.94 -20.53 20.85
C ALA A 140 1.63 -20.63 22.36
N ASN A 141 0.48 -20.12 22.80
CA ASN A 141 0.00 -20.26 24.17
C ASN A 141 -0.59 -21.65 24.49
N LEU A 142 -0.94 -22.46 23.49
CA LEU A 142 -1.43 -23.83 23.69
C LEU A 142 -0.27 -24.84 23.79
N THR A 143 0.90 -24.52 23.23
CA THR A 143 2.10 -25.37 23.34
C THR A 143 2.90 -25.14 24.62
N SER A 144 2.64 -24.07 25.40
CA SER A 144 3.34 -23.81 26.66
C SER A 144 2.67 -24.40 27.92
N GLN A 145 1.54 -25.12 27.78
CA GLN A 145 0.86 -25.82 28.89
C GLN A 145 0.82 -27.36 28.75
N SER A 146 1.76 -27.96 28.03
CA SER A 146 1.95 -29.42 28.06
C SER A 146 3.40 -29.80 28.34
N GLY A 147 3.96 -29.24 29.42
CA GLY A 147 5.18 -29.73 30.06
C GLY A 147 4.86 -30.29 31.44
N GLY A 148 4.64 -31.61 31.54
CA GLY A 148 4.37 -32.33 32.79
C GLY A 148 4.31 -33.85 32.59
N PHE A 149 5.43 -34.50 32.92
CA PHE A 149 5.77 -35.93 32.88
C PHE A 149 4.70 -36.98 33.29
N CYS A 150 4.69 -38.14 32.59
CA CYS A 150 4.71 -39.52 33.14
C CYS A 150 4.88 -40.48 31.93
N GLY A 151 5.88 -41.34 31.76
CA GLY A 151 6.53 -42.23 32.73
C GLY A 151 6.06 -43.67 32.49
N TYR A 152 6.86 -44.46 31.75
CA TYR A 152 6.76 -45.92 31.52
C TYR A 152 5.59 -46.47 30.68
N CYS A 153 5.91 -47.13 29.55
CA CYS A 153 5.87 -48.61 29.49
C CYS A 153 6.59 -49.16 28.25
N SER A 154 7.20 -50.32 28.46
CA SER A 154 8.32 -50.92 27.74
C SER A 154 8.01 -51.60 26.40
N GLN A 155 9.06 -51.71 25.59
CA GLN A 155 9.45 -52.84 24.72
C GLN A 155 8.43 -54.00 24.55
N LYS A 156 7.89 -54.16 23.35
CA LYS A 156 8.28 -55.23 22.40
C LYS A 156 7.62 -55.01 21.04
#